data_AF-A0A3M1CV51-F1
#
_entry.id   AF-A0A3M1CV51-F1
#
_cell.length_a   1.000
_cell.length_b   1.000
_cell.length_c   1.000
_cell.angle_alpha   90.00
_cell.angle_beta   90.00
_cell.angle_gamma   90.00
#
_symmetry.space_group_name_H-M   'P 1'
#
loop_
_entity.id
_entity.type
_entity.pdbx_description
1 polymer ?
#
loop_
_entity_poly.entity_id
_entity_poly.type
_entity_poly.pdbx_seq_one_letter_code
_entity_poly.pdbx_strand_id
1 'polypeptide(L)'
;LTTACPAEMMGVELVRGGPEAISVEDLQRDTWALTRAPAGGAAAVLARRLGEMRVLPAAGRAWIQGSGPAERICGRKDGRESEAVLVVAGGGAQSPLSWAALISLAKGFDTPTPPPRTLLFCAVGDDAGAAALLAAPPVPVDRLAAVWRIGGIREGRLVVSRLPGPFQSSAELAEAWTSGAPPAGAEPVDPGAVDYRILADQLRELVGQIAADPPTQP
;
A
#
# COMPACT_ATOMS: atom_id res chain seq x y z
N LEU A 1 -30.94 -5.32 -2.10
CA LEU A 1 -30.98 -6.75 -1.72
C LEU A 1 -29.54 -7.24 -1.69
N THR A 2 -28.90 -7.15 -0.53
CA THR A 2 -27.53 -7.61 -0.32
C THR A 2 -27.60 -9.08 0.07
N THR A 3 -27.29 -9.96 -0.88
CA THR A 3 -27.02 -11.37 -0.59
C THR A 3 -25.80 -11.42 0.32
N ALA A 4 -26.01 -11.78 1.59
CA ALA A 4 -24.93 -11.99 2.54
C ALA A 4 -23.96 -13.04 1.98
N CYS A 5 -22.66 -12.87 2.24
CA CYS A 5 -21.65 -13.82 1.79
C CYS A 5 -21.90 -15.18 2.45
N PRO A 6 -21.71 -16.34 1.77
CA PRO A 6 -21.99 -17.66 2.36
C PRO A 6 -21.33 -17.92 3.71
N ALA A 7 -20.21 -17.25 4.01
CA ALA A 7 -19.54 -17.30 5.31
C ALA A 7 -20.32 -16.58 6.43
N GLU A 8 -20.90 -15.40 6.15
CA GLU A 8 -21.75 -14.67 7.10
C GLU A 8 -23.06 -15.44 7.38
N MET A 9 -23.56 -16.20 6.39
CA MET A 9 -24.70 -17.10 6.57
C MET A 9 -24.40 -18.30 7.49
N MET A 10 -23.13 -18.64 7.70
CA MET A 10 -22.70 -19.70 8.63
C MET A 10 -22.36 -19.16 10.02
N GLY A 11 -22.69 -17.89 10.32
CA GLY A 11 -22.40 -17.26 11.61
C GLY A 11 -20.93 -16.94 11.83
N VAL A 12 -20.10 -17.00 10.77
CA VAL A 12 -18.71 -16.58 10.82
C VAL A 12 -18.67 -15.08 10.59
N GLU A 13 -18.37 -14.32 11.65
CA GLU A 13 -18.14 -12.89 11.55
C GLU A 13 -16.86 -12.67 10.73
N LEU A 14 -17.01 -12.19 9.49
CA LEU A 14 -15.86 -11.80 8.70
C LEU A 14 -15.26 -10.57 9.35
N VAL A 15 -14.01 -10.69 9.82
CA VAL A 15 -13.25 -9.60 10.40
C VAL A 15 -13.19 -8.43 9.41
N ARG A 16 -13.82 -7.30 9.76
CA ARG A 16 -13.92 -6.09 8.92
C ARG A 16 -12.84 -5.09 9.34
N GLY A 17 -11.70 -5.15 8.67
CA GLY A 17 -10.57 -4.27 8.95
C GLY A 17 -9.89 -4.57 10.29
N GLY A 18 -9.00 -3.68 10.71
CA GLY A 18 -8.10 -3.86 11.84
C GLY A 18 -6.87 -4.72 11.51
N PRO A 19 -5.85 -4.74 12.39
CA PRO A 19 -4.71 -5.64 12.26
C PRO A 19 -5.10 -7.12 12.10
N GLU A 20 -6.17 -7.54 12.77
CA GLU A 20 -6.73 -8.89 12.71
C GLU A 20 -7.26 -9.30 11.31
N ALA A 21 -7.58 -8.34 10.43
CA ALA A 21 -8.02 -8.64 9.06
C ALA A 21 -6.86 -9.08 8.15
N ILE A 22 -5.61 -8.86 8.56
CA ILE A 22 -4.43 -9.33 7.85
C ILE A 22 -4.31 -10.84 8.04
N SER A 23 -4.43 -11.61 6.94
CA SER A 23 -4.33 -13.06 6.93
C SER A 23 -3.18 -13.53 6.05
N VAL A 24 -2.59 -14.66 6.42
CA VAL A 24 -1.52 -15.31 5.66
C VAL A 24 -2.05 -15.78 4.30
N GLU A 25 -3.27 -16.31 4.30
CA GLU A 25 -3.95 -16.86 3.15
C GLU A 25 -4.22 -15.79 2.09
N ASP A 26 -4.67 -14.61 2.50
CA ASP A 26 -4.92 -13.51 1.58
C ASP A 26 -3.62 -12.95 1.01
N LEU A 27 -2.58 -12.77 1.83
CA LEU A 27 -1.25 -12.35 1.38
C LEU A 27 -0.69 -13.32 0.34
N GLN A 28 -0.74 -14.62 0.62
CA GLN A 28 -0.25 -15.64 -0.30
C GLN A 28 -1.06 -15.66 -1.60
N ARG A 29 -2.40 -15.65 -1.51
CA ARG A 29 -3.27 -15.61 -2.68
C ARG A 29 -2.97 -14.39 -3.55
N ASP A 30 -2.89 -13.21 -2.95
CA ASP A 30 -2.74 -11.96 -3.69
C ASP A 30 -1.34 -11.84 -4.31
N THR A 31 -0.31 -12.33 -3.61
CA THR A 31 1.05 -12.48 -4.19
C THR A 31 1.01 -13.35 -5.44
N TRP A 32 0.43 -14.56 -5.36
CA TRP A 32 0.35 -15.45 -6.52
C TRP A 32 -0.51 -14.89 -7.66
N ALA A 33 -1.61 -14.20 -7.35
CA ALA A 33 -2.45 -13.57 -8.35
C ALA A 33 -1.70 -12.47 -9.12
N LEU A 34 -0.86 -11.70 -8.43
CA LEU A 34 -0.01 -10.67 -9.03
C LEU A 34 1.12 -11.28 -9.86
N THR A 35 1.82 -12.31 -9.34
CA THR A 35 2.91 -13.00 -10.04
C THR A 35 2.43 -13.71 -11.31
N ARG A 36 1.24 -14.31 -11.30
CA ARG A 36 0.68 -15.04 -12.44
C ARG A 36 -0.13 -14.18 -13.39
N ALA A 37 -0.25 -12.88 -13.12
CA ALA A 37 -0.94 -11.99 -14.03
C ALA A 37 -0.21 -11.96 -15.39
N PRO A 38 -0.94 -11.92 -16.52
CA PRO A 38 -0.32 -11.74 -17.82
C PRO A 38 0.46 -10.42 -17.87
N ALA A 39 1.36 -10.26 -18.85
CA ALA A 39 2.11 -9.01 -19.01
C ALA A 39 1.16 -7.79 -19.03
N GLY A 40 1.41 -6.82 -18.15
CA GLY A 40 0.54 -5.64 -17.96
C GLY A 40 -0.75 -5.89 -17.15
N GLY A 41 -1.04 -7.12 -16.74
CA GLY A 41 -2.26 -7.51 -16.01
C GLY A 41 -2.18 -7.32 -14.50
N ALA A 42 -0.98 -7.24 -13.91
CA ALA A 42 -0.80 -7.09 -12.47
C ALA A 42 -1.44 -5.78 -11.95
N ALA A 43 -1.41 -4.73 -12.77
CA ALA A 43 -2.05 -3.45 -12.46
C ALA A 43 -3.57 -3.58 -12.28
N ALA A 44 -4.23 -4.30 -13.19
CA ALA A 44 -5.66 -4.56 -13.13
C ALA A 44 -6.02 -5.46 -11.93
N VAL A 45 -5.18 -6.46 -11.61
CA VAL A 45 -5.34 -7.29 -10.41
C VAL A 45 -5.28 -6.41 -9.17
N LEU A 46 -4.24 -5.57 -9.03
CA LEU A 46 -4.12 -4.66 -7.89
C LEU A 46 -5.33 -3.73 -7.76
N ALA A 47 -5.72 -3.03 -8.82
CA ALA A 47 -6.84 -2.10 -8.81
C ALA A 47 -8.16 -2.78 -8.40
N ARG A 48 -8.43 -3.99 -8.93
CA ARG A 48 -9.60 -4.79 -8.53
C ARG A 48 -9.57 -5.10 -7.04
N ARG A 49 -8.43 -5.59 -6.54
CA ARG A 49 -8.27 -6.00 -5.14
C ARG A 49 -8.39 -4.81 -4.18
N LEU A 50 -7.86 -3.64 -4.53
CA LEU A 50 -8.07 -2.41 -3.76
C LEU A 50 -9.55 -2.00 -3.75
N GLY A 51 -10.24 -2.10 -4.90
CA GLY A 51 -11.68 -1.83 -4.98
C GLY A 51 -12.54 -2.75 -4.10
N GLU A 52 -12.16 -4.03 -3.97
CA GLU A 52 -12.82 -4.99 -3.07
C GLU A 52 -12.69 -4.57 -1.59
N MET A 53 -11.67 -3.78 -1.23
CA MET A 53 -11.45 -3.21 0.12
C MET A 53 -12.03 -1.79 0.26
N ARG A 54 -12.96 -1.42 -0.63
CA ARG A 54 -13.65 -0.11 -0.67
C ARG A 54 -12.69 1.08 -0.79
N VAL A 55 -11.51 0.85 -1.37
CA VAL A 55 -10.60 1.92 -1.76
C VAL A 55 -11.13 2.55 -3.04
N LEU A 56 -11.06 3.88 -3.13
CA LEU A 56 -11.45 4.64 -4.31
C LEU A 56 -10.21 4.97 -5.15
N PRO A 57 -10.33 5.24 -6.47
CA PRO A 57 -9.20 5.75 -7.23
C PRO A 57 -8.73 7.11 -6.69
N ALA A 58 -7.41 7.30 -6.55
CA ALA A 58 -6.86 8.53 -6.00
C ALA A 58 -6.83 9.69 -7.01
N ALA A 59 -6.83 9.38 -8.32
CA ALA A 59 -6.75 10.34 -9.42
C ALA A 59 -8.13 10.57 -10.08
N GLY A 60 -9.11 11.01 -9.30
CA GLY A 60 -10.48 11.16 -9.77
C GLY A 60 -11.13 9.80 -10.02
N ARG A 61 -11.41 9.45 -11.28
CA ARG A 61 -12.03 8.16 -11.65
C ARG A 61 -11.03 7.08 -12.11
N ALA A 62 -9.74 7.41 -12.20
CA ALA A 62 -8.72 6.51 -12.71
C ALA A 62 -7.80 5.99 -11.60
N TRP A 63 -7.52 4.67 -11.63
CA TRP A 63 -6.55 4.03 -10.75
C TRP A 63 -5.11 4.26 -11.21
N ILE A 64 -4.91 4.25 -12.53
CA ILE A 64 -3.61 4.30 -13.18
C ILE A 64 -3.30 5.73 -13.60
N GLN A 65 -2.09 6.20 -13.31
CA GLN A 65 -1.53 7.44 -13.83
C GLN A 65 -0.20 7.17 -14.54
N GLY A 66 0.07 7.91 -15.62
CA GLY A 66 1.26 7.73 -16.45
C GLY A 66 1.13 6.62 -17.49
N SER A 67 2.24 6.31 -18.17
CA SER A 67 2.34 5.22 -19.13
C SER A 67 3.76 4.62 -19.12
N GLY A 68 3.86 3.33 -19.44
CA GLY A 68 5.14 2.63 -19.51
C GLY A 68 5.87 2.61 -18.15
N PRO A 69 7.17 2.92 -18.08
CA PRO A 69 7.95 2.86 -16.83
C PRO A 69 7.49 3.87 -15.77
N ALA A 70 6.79 4.95 -16.15
CA ALA A 70 6.24 5.91 -15.20
C ALA A 70 4.84 5.53 -14.67
N GLU A 71 4.35 4.34 -15.00
CA GLU A 71 3.05 3.84 -14.56
C GLU A 71 3.01 3.68 -13.03
N ARG A 72 1.98 4.26 -12.43
CA ARG A 72 1.68 4.16 -11.00
C ARG A 72 0.19 3.94 -10.80
N ILE A 73 -0.13 3.19 -9.75
CA ILE A 73 -1.51 2.81 -9.43
C ILE A 73 -1.80 3.30 -8.03
N CYS A 74 -2.73 4.24 -7.89
CA CYS A 74 -3.02 4.85 -6.60
C CYS A 74 -4.50 4.73 -6.25
N GLY A 75 -4.75 4.15 -5.08
CA GLY A 75 -6.02 4.17 -4.39
C GLY A 75 -6.01 5.14 -3.21
N ARG A 76 -7.20 5.57 -2.77
CA ARG A 76 -7.40 6.38 -1.59
C ARG A 76 -8.50 5.82 -0.71
N LYS A 77 -8.33 5.94 0.60
CA LYS A 77 -9.38 5.79 1.59
C LYS A 77 -9.54 7.12 2.31
N ASP A 78 -10.70 7.74 2.14
CA ASP A 78 -10.95 9.08 2.65
C ASP A 78 -10.94 9.08 4.18
N GLY A 79 -10.17 10.00 4.75
CA GLY A 79 -10.11 10.21 6.20
C GLY A 79 -11.04 11.33 6.66
N ARG A 80 -10.99 11.63 7.96
CA ARG A 80 -11.78 12.72 8.59
C ARG A 80 -11.05 14.06 8.59
N GLU A 81 -9.73 14.02 8.55
CA GLU A 81 -8.84 15.19 8.59
C GLU A 81 -8.41 15.63 7.18
N SER A 82 -7.83 16.82 7.08
CA SER A 82 -7.33 17.39 5.81
C SER A 82 -5.97 16.82 5.36
N GLU A 83 -5.28 16.12 6.27
CA GLU A 83 -3.98 15.51 6.03
C GLU A 83 -4.11 14.11 5.41
N ALA A 84 -3.03 13.67 4.78
CA ALA A 84 -2.93 12.36 4.17
C ALA A 84 -1.64 11.63 4.56
N VAL A 85 -1.72 10.30 4.57
CA VAL A 85 -0.56 9.39 4.66
C VAL A 85 -0.44 8.67 3.33
N LEU A 86 0.75 8.74 2.73
CA LEU A 86 1.04 8.04 1.48
C LEU A 86 1.83 6.77 1.77
N VAL A 87 1.27 5.63 1.39
CA VAL A 87 1.93 4.31 1.45
C VAL A 87 2.32 3.93 0.03
N VAL A 88 3.62 3.84 -0.24
CA VAL A 88 4.18 3.49 -1.54
C VAL A 88 4.77 2.10 -1.48
N ALA A 89 4.28 1.18 -2.32
CA ALA A 89 4.82 -0.15 -2.50
C ALA A 89 5.49 -0.31 -3.86
N GLY A 90 6.70 -0.85 -3.89
CA GLY A 90 7.44 -1.11 -5.13
C GLY A 90 8.93 -0.80 -5.03
N GLY A 91 9.58 -0.77 -6.19
CA GLY A 91 11.04 -0.66 -6.32
C GLY A 91 11.67 -1.98 -6.78
N GLY A 92 11.84 -2.14 -8.10
CA GLY A 92 12.54 -3.27 -8.72
C GLY A 92 11.70 -4.54 -8.92
N ALA A 93 12.39 -5.67 -9.19
CA ALA A 93 11.80 -6.94 -9.64
C ALA A 93 10.88 -7.66 -8.62
N GLN A 94 10.70 -7.12 -7.41
CA GLN A 94 9.88 -7.68 -6.33
C GLN A 94 8.52 -6.98 -6.14
N SER A 95 8.00 -6.40 -7.22
CA SER A 95 6.71 -5.70 -7.19
C SER A 95 5.52 -6.56 -6.70
N PRO A 96 5.40 -7.89 -6.96
CA PRO A 96 4.20 -8.62 -6.54
C PRO A 96 4.03 -8.74 -5.02
N LEU A 97 5.11 -8.99 -4.27
CA LEU A 97 5.07 -9.14 -2.81
C LEU A 97 4.77 -7.82 -2.11
N SER A 98 5.45 -6.75 -2.51
CA SER A 98 5.20 -5.40 -1.96
C SER A 98 3.79 -4.91 -2.30
N TRP A 99 3.28 -5.19 -3.50
CA TRP A 99 1.91 -4.86 -3.87
C TRP A 99 0.87 -5.72 -3.15
N ALA A 100 1.14 -7.00 -2.87
CA ALA A 100 0.29 -7.84 -2.02
C ALA A 100 0.25 -7.34 -0.56
N ALA A 101 1.38 -6.85 -0.05
CA ALA A 101 1.45 -6.18 1.23
C ALA A 101 0.60 -4.89 1.23
N LEU A 102 0.64 -4.09 0.16
CA LEU A 102 -0.20 -2.91 -0.02
C LEU A 102 -1.70 -3.25 0.01
N ILE A 103 -2.12 -4.32 -0.71
CA ILE A 103 -3.51 -4.81 -0.68
C ILE A 103 -3.91 -5.21 0.75
N SER A 104 -3.02 -5.89 1.47
CA SER A 104 -3.28 -6.34 2.83
C SER A 104 -3.41 -5.16 3.78
N LEU A 105 -2.57 -4.13 3.67
CA LEU A 105 -2.75 -2.89 4.43
C LEU A 105 -4.09 -2.23 4.12
N ALA A 106 -4.47 -2.13 2.85
CA ALA A 106 -5.78 -1.59 2.46
C ALA A 106 -6.93 -2.38 3.12
N LYS A 107 -6.81 -3.71 3.21
CA LYS A 107 -7.74 -4.57 3.95
C LYS A 107 -7.73 -4.28 5.45
N GLY A 108 -6.58 -4.08 6.06
CA GLY A 108 -6.45 -3.69 7.47
C GLY A 108 -7.14 -2.36 7.79
N PHE A 109 -7.30 -1.50 6.78
CA PHE A 109 -8.09 -0.28 6.90
C PHE A 109 -9.53 -0.42 6.39
N ASP A 110 -10.03 -1.61 6.01
CA ASP A 110 -11.44 -1.84 5.66
C ASP A 110 -12.39 -1.87 6.86
N THR A 111 -12.31 -0.81 7.66
CA THR A 111 -13.11 -0.59 8.86
C THR A 111 -14.38 0.23 8.53
N PRO A 112 -15.48 0.06 9.31
CA PRO A 112 -16.67 0.89 9.17
C PRO A 112 -16.41 2.38 9.46
N THR A 113 -15.48 2.67 10.37
CA THR A 113 -15.09 4.03 10.73
C THR A 113 -13.98 4.50 9.78
N PRO A 114 -14.12 5.71 9.19
CA PRO A 114 -13.05 6.29 8.38
C PRO A 114 -11.77 6.50 9.21
N PRO A 115 -10.57 6.33 8.62
CA PRO A 115 -9.32 6.64 9.29
C PRO A 115 -9.22 8.13 9.67
N PRO A 116 -8.38 8.52 10.65
CA PRO A 116 -8.15 9.93 10.98
C PRO A 116 -7.72 10.73 9.75
N ARG A 117 -6.67 10.28 9.06
CA ARG A 117 -6.15 10.89 7.83
C ARG A 117 -6.57 10.12 6.59
N THR A 118 -6.56 10.79 5.45
CA THR A 118 -6.73 10.11 4.16
C THR A 118 -5.55 9.19 3.90
N LEU A 119 -5.81 7.92 3.61
CA LEU A 119 -4.75 6.96 3.29
C LEU A 119 -4.64 6.83 1.77
N LEU A 120 -3.46 7.04 1.23
CA LEU A 120 -3.15 6.86 -0.19
C LEU A 120 -2.32 5.57 -0.34
N PHE A 121 -2.83 4.60 -1.07
CA PHE A 121 -2.16 3.34 -1.36
C PHE A 121 -1.66 3.37 -2.79
N CYS A 122 -0.37 3.61 -2.98
CA CYS A 122 0.24 3.72 -4.29
C CYS A 122 1.21 2.56 -4.55
N ALA A 123 1.11 1.98 -5.73
CA ALA A 123 2.05 0.99 -6.24
C ALA A 123 2.82 1.57 -7.42
N VAL A 124 4.13 1.30 -7.45
CA VAL A 124 5.05 1.73 -8.52
C VAL A 124 5.82 0.53 -9.05
N GLY A 125 6.08 0.50 -10.35
CA GLY A 125 6.80 -0.58 -11.01
C GLY A 125 8.32 -0.48 -10.84
N ASP A 126 8.86 0.74 -10.87
CA ASP A 126 10.29 1.02 -10.80
C ASP A 126 10.57 2.39 -10.16
N ASP A 127 11.84 2.78 -10.14
CA ASP A 127 12.29 4.06 -9.59
C ASP A 127 11.79 5.27 -10.39
N ALA A 128 11.52 5.11 -11.69
CA ALA A 128 10.94 6.19 -12.51
C ALA A 128 9.47 6.42 -12.14
N GLY A 129 8.71 5.34 -11.90
CA GLY A 129 7.36 5.40 -11.35
C GLY A 129 7.33 6.03 -9.96
N ALA A 130 8.30 5.70 -9.10
CA ALA A 130 8.47 6.33 -7.79
C ALA A 130 8.76 7.84 -7.92
N ALA A 131 9.75 8.22 -8.73
CA ALA A 131 10.08 9.63 -8.95
C ALA A 131 8.89 10.42 -9.52
N ALA A 132 8.15 9.85 -10.47
CA ALA A 132 6.96 10.47 -11.05
C ALA A 132 5.82 10.64 -10.03
N LEU A 133 5.64 9.68 -9.12
CA LEU A 133 4.68 9.78 -8.02
C LEU A 133 5.05 10.92 -7.06
N LEU A 134 6.31 11.07 -6.70
CA LEU A 134 6.75 12.10 -5.75
C LEU A 134 6.76 13.50 -6.35
N ALA A 135 7.00 13.60 -7.66
CA ALA A 135 6.87 14.86 -8.39
C ALA A 135 5.42 15.35 -8.45
N ALA A 136 4.47 14.42 -8.62
CA ALA A 136 3.04 14.73 -8.76
C ALA A 136 2.16 13.74 -7.96
N PRO A 137 2.15 13.84 -6.61
CA PRO A 137 1.35 12.97 -5.76
C PRO A 137 -0.16 13.24 -5.93
N PRO A 138 -1.03 12.28 -5.53
CA PRO A 138 -2.48 12.45 -5.65
C PRO A 138 -3.08 13.59 -4.80
N VAL A 139 -2.32 14.11 -3.84
CA VAL A 139 -2.66 15.24 -3.00
C VAL A 139 -1.47 16.21 -2.95
N PRO A 140 -1.69 17.50 -2.66
CA PRO A 140 -0.61 18.45 -2.41
C PRO A 140 0.39 17.96 -1.35
N VAL A 141 1.69 18.20 -1.57
CA VAL A 141 2.79 17.69 -0.73
C VAL A 141 2.74 18.20 0.72
N ASP A 142 2.24 19.42 0.92
CA ASP A 142 2.03 20.07 2.21
C ASP A 142 0.94 19.39 3.05
N ARG A 143 0.11 18.53 2.43
CA ARG A 143 -0.88 17.70 3.13
C ARG A 143 -0.38 16.32 3.50
N LEU A 144 0.82 15.93 3.07
CA LEU A 144 1.38 14.62 3.40
C LEU A 144 2.01 14.64 4.79
N ALA A 145 1.30 14.12 5.79
CA ALA A 145 1.81 14.01 7.16
C ALA A 145 2.94 12.96 7.30
N ALA A 146 2.90 11.93 6.46
CA ALA A 146 3.94 10.91 6.39
C ALA A 146 3.94 10.20 5.03
N VAL A 147 5.11 9.65 4.67
CA VAL A 147 5.26 8.73 3.53
C VAL A 147 5.87 7.43 4.03
N TRP A 148 5.15 6.34 3.86
CA TRP A 148 5.61 4.98 4.16
C TRP A 148 6.06 4.29 2.87
N ARG A 149 7.21 3.62 2.93
CA ARG A 149 7.73 2.79 1.85
C ARG A 149 7.64 1.33 2.21
N ILE A 150 7.21 0.53 1.25
CA ILE A 150 7.19 -0.93 1.34
C ILE A 150 8.01 -1.45 0.16
N GLY A 151 9.26 -1.82 0.44
CA GLY A 151 10.17 -2.42 -0.52
C GLY A 151 10.00 -3.93 -0.63
N GLY A 152 11.01 -4.59 -1.18
CA GLY A 152 11.08 -6.05 -1.25
C GLY A 152 11.44 -6.70 0.09
N ILE A 153 11.87 -7.97 0.02
CA ILE A 153 12.25 -8.75 1.19
C ILE A 153 13.77 -8.68 1.43
N ARG A 154 14.14 -8.59 2.71
CA ARG A 154 15.51 -8.78 3.20
C ARG A 154 15.46 -9.58 4.49
N GLU A 155 16.28 -10.62 4.59
CA GLU A 155 16.37 -11.46 5.80
C GLU A 155 14.98 -11.98 6.24
N GLY A 156 14.12 -12.32 5.27
CA GLY A 156 12.76 -12.83 5.50
C GLY A 156 11.70 -11.80 5.92
N ARG A 157 12.01 -10.50 5.92
CA ARG A 157 11.08 -9.41 6.31
C ARG A 157 10.88 -8.40 5.19
N LEU A 158 9.73 -7.72 5.18
CA LEU A 158 9.52 -6.57 4.29
C LEU A 158 10.44 -5.43 4.74
N VAL A 159 11.14 -4.81 3.79
CA VAL A 159 11.88 -3.58 4.07
C VAL A 159 10.88 -2.42 4.09
N VAL A 160 10.62 -1.90 5.29
CA VAL A 160 9.70 -0.78 5.50
C VAL A 160 10.47 0.43 6.04
N SER A 161 10.22 1.61 5.47
CA SER A 161 10.74 2.86 6.01
C SER A 161 9.67 3.95 6.04
N ARG A 162 9.83 4.90 6.96
CA ARG A 162 8.91 6.04 7.13
C ARG A 162 9.69 7.34 6.92
N LEU A 163 9.15 8.21 6.08
CA LEU A 163 9.53 9.62 6.02
C LEU A 163 8.52 10.44 6.83
N PRO A 164 8.94 11.12 7.91
CA PRO A 164 8.08 12.10 8.57
C PRO A 164 7.84 13.30 7.65
N GLY A 165 6.58 13.75 7.55
CA GLY A 165 6.21 15.07 7.01
C GLY A 165 5.88 16.07 8.14
N PRO A 166 5.21 17.20 7.81
CA PRO A 166 4.83 17.62 6.45
C PRO A 166 6.03 18.01 5.58
N PHE A 167 5.84 18.00 4.26
CA PHE A 167 6.85 18.42 3.28
C PHE A 167 6.47 19.76 2.67
N GLN A 168 7.43 20.68 2.52
CA GLN A 168 7.19 22.01 1.97
C GLN A 168 7.16 22.01 0.43
N SER A 169 7.81 21.03 -0.21
CA SER A 169 7.88 20.95 -1.68
C SER A 169 8.07 19.51 -2.18
N SER A 170 7.74 19.26 -3.44
CA SER A 170 8.06 17.98 -4.10
C SER A 170 9.57 17.70 -4.17
N ALA A 171 10.40 18.75 -4.20
CA ALA A 171 11.85 18.62 -4.19
C ALA A 171 12.36 18.09 -2.84
N GLU A 172 11.85 18.65 -1.74
CA GLU A 172 12.15 18.16 -0.38
C GLU A 172 11.70 16.71 -0.19
N LEU A 173 10.48 16.37 -0.64
CA LEU A 173 9.98 15.01 -0.59
C LEU A 173 10.87 14.04 -1.41
N ALA A 174 11.31 14.44 -2.61
CA ALA A 174 12.19 13.63 -3.44
C ALA A 174 13.61 13.47 -2.85
N GLU A 175 14.13 14.52 -2.19
CA GLU A 175 15.40 14.47 -1.46
C GLU A 175 15.32 13.55 -0.25
N ALA A 176 14.28 13.70 0.59
CA ALA A 176 13.97 12.77 1.67
C ALA A 176 13.80 11.34 1.14
N TRP A 177 13.27 11.20 -0.08
CA TRP A 177 13.15 9.90 -0.72
C TRP A 177 14.48 9.27 -1.07
N THR A 178 15.36 10.03 -1.68
CA THR A 178 16.66 9.54 -2.12
C THR A 178 17.60 9.29 -0.93
N SER A 179 17.60 10.18 0.06
CA SER A 179 18.45 10.08 1.26
C SER A 179 17.99 8.98 2.22
N GLY A 180 16.68 8.77 2.34
CA GLY A 180 16.09 7.69 3.12
C GLY A 180 15.93 6.38 2.36
N ALA A 181 16.61 6.21 1.22
CA ALA A 181 16.48 5.01 0.40
C ALA A 181 16.72 3.76 1.27
N PRO A 182 15.82 2.76 1.24
CA PRO A 182 16.09 1.49 1.90
C PRO A 182 17.44 0.95 1.39
N PRO A 183 18.28 0.35 2.24
CA PRO A 183 19.58 -0.14 1.81
C PRO A 183 19.41 -1.06 0.61
N ALA A 184 20.21 -0.84 -0.43
CA ALA A 184 20.24 -1.69 -1.61
C ALA A 184 20.38 -3.17 -1.18
N GLY A 185 19.64 -4.06 -1.84
CA GLY A 185 19.74 -5.50 -1.59
C GLY A 185 18.43 -6.18 -1.20
N ALA A 186 17.30 -5.77 -1.81
CA ALA A 186 16.13 -6.63 -1.79
C ALA A 186 16.46 -7.90 -2.61
N GLU A 187 16.46 -9.06 -1.98
CA GLU A 187 16.88 -10.33 -2.59
C GLU A 187 15.83 -10.82 -3.58
N PRO A 188 16.17 -11.33 -4.78
CA PRO A 188 15.18 -12.02 -5.59
C PRO A 188 14.58 -13.19 -4.79
N VAL A 189 13.34 -13.06 -4.34
CA VAL A 189 12.67 -14.09 -3.54
C VAL A 189 11.62 -14.82 -4.37
N ASP A 190 11.73 -16.15 -4.41
CA ASP A 190 10.67 -17.03 -4.89
C ASP A 190 9.44 -16.89 -3.95
N PRO A 191 8.26 -16.49 -4.44
CA PRO A 191 7.04 -16.42 -3.64
C PRO A 191 6.71 -17.72 -2.88
N GLY A 192 7.18 -18.89 -3.36
CA GLY A 192 7.03 -20.17 -2.70
C GLY A 192 7.92 -20.38 -1.46
N ALA A 193 8.99 -19.61 -1.32
CA ALA A 193 9.96 -19.72 -0.21
C ALA A 193 9.75 -18.67 0.90
N VAL A 194 8.77 -17.77 0.73
CA VAL A 194 8.46 -16.71 1.69
C VAL A 194 7.73 -17.27 2.92
N ASP A 195 8.19 -16.89 4.11
CA ASP A 195 7.39 -17.09 5.33
C ASP A 195 6.36 -15.97 5.48
N TYR A 196 5.16 -16.23 4.96
CA TYR A 196 4.05 -15.27 5.00
C TYR A 196 3.55 -14.97 6.42
N ARG A 197 3.89 -15.78 7.43
CA ARG A 197 3.52 -15.48 8.83
C ARG A 197 4.28 -14.25 9.32
N ILE A 198 5.58 -14.20 9.07
CA ILE A 198 6.43 -13.05 9.40
C ILE A 198 5.92 -11.79 8.70
N LEU A 199 5.55 -11.89 7.42
CA LEU A 199 5.02 -10.75 6.69
C LEU A 199 3.66 -10.29 7.22
N ALA A 200 2.76 -11.24 7.53
CA ALA A 200 1.47 -10.91 8.12
C ALA A 200 1.65 -10.18 9.45
N ASP A 201 2.47 -10.70 10.37
CA ASP A 201 2.73 -10.07 11.67
C ASP A 201 3.30 -8.65 11.52
N GLN A 202 4.26 -8.46 10.62
CA GLN A 202 4.82 -7.15 10.34
C GLN A 202 3.76 -6.18 9.79
N LEU A 203 2.85 -6.64 8.94
CA LEU A 203 1.78 -5.81 8.40
C LEU A 203 0.71 -5.48 9.45
N ARG A 204 0.44 -6.38 10.41
CA ARG A 204 -0.42 -6.08 11.58
C ARG A 204 0.15 -4.95 12.41
N GLU A 205 1.44 -5.02 12.71
CA GLU A 205 2.16 -3.95 13.41
C GLU A 205 2.09 -2.64 12.62
N LEU A 206 2.29 -2.71 11.30
CA LEU A 206 2.27 -1.53 10.43
C LEU A 206 0.88 -0.86 10.34
N VAL A 207 -0.21 -1.64 10.35
CA VAL A 207 -1.58 -1.07 10.49
C VAL A 207 -1.69 -0.24 11.77
N GLY A 208 -1.19 -0.76 12.89
CA GLY A 208 -1.17 -0.04 14.16
C GLY A 208 -0.33 1.24 14.10
N GLN A 209 0.85 1.18 13.48
CA GLN A 209 1.74 2.33 13.34
C GLN A 209 1.16 3.43 12.44
N ILE A 210 0.58 3.07 11.29
CA ILE A 210 -0.07 4.01 10.38
C ILE A 210 -1.31 4.64 11.04
N ALA A 211 -2.09 3.85 11.78
CA ALA A 211 -3.27 4.33 12.49
C ALA A 211 -2.93 5.26 13.67
N ALA A 212 -1.83 4.98 14.37
CA ALA A 212 -1.38 5.73 15.54
C ALA A 212 -0.52 6.95 15.18
N ASP A 213 -0.16 7.15 13.91
CA ASP A 213 0.77 8.18 13.47
C ASP A 213 0.29 9.56 13.99
N PRO A 214 0.97 10.16 14.99
CA PRO A 214 0.43 11.31 15.70
C PRO A 214 0.38 12.54 14.78
N PRO A 215 -0.59 13.45 14.95
CA PRO A 215 -0.56 14.74 14.25
C PRO A 215 0.73 15.46 14.59
N THR A 216 1.47 15.86 13.55
CA THR A 216 2.50 16.88 13.69
C THR A 216 1.82 18.11 14.27
N GLN A 217 2.10 18.41 15.54
CA GLN A 217 1.55 19.60 16.18
C GLN A 217 2.01 20.84 15.39
N PRO A 218 1.12 21.83 15.21
CA PRO A 218 1.39 23.04 14.44
C PRO A 218 2.49 23.90 15.07
#